data_AF-A0A523IUM0-F1
#
_entry.id   AF-A0A523IUM0-F1
#
_cell.length_a   1.000
_cell.length_b   1.000
_cell.length_c   1.000
_cell.angle_alpha   90.00
_cell.angle_beta   90.00
_cell.angle_gamma   90.00
#
_symmetry.space_group_name_H-M   'P 1'
#
loop_
_entity.id
_entity.type
_entity.pdbx_description
1 polymer ?
#
loop_
_entity_poly.entity_id
_entity_poly.type
_entity_poly.pdbx_seq_one_letter_code
_entity_poly.pdbx_strand_id
1 'polypeptide(L)' 'MSEELGLRGIVFFDMGNAFAENESINPADLRFGVGAGLQWFSPFGPILMQLGFPLDALEDEDGSVFEFSFGGSQF' A
#
# COMPACT_ATOMS: atom_id res chain seq x y z
N MET A 1 21.86 11.29 -8.60
CA MET A 1 22.09 10.81 -7.21
C MET A 1 21.15 9.67 -6.85
N SER A 2 19.82 9.80 -6.96
CA SER A 2 18.88 8.66 -6.76
C SER A 2 18.82 7.68 -7.94
N GLU A 3 18.91 8.18 -9.18
CA GLU A 3 18.92 7.34 -10.39
C GLU A 3 20.14 6.40 -10.49
N GLU A 4 21.27 6.80 -9.88
CA GLU A 4 22.51 6.02 -9.84
C GLU A 4 22.45 4.88 -8.80
N LEU A 5 21.56 4.98 -7.82
CA LEU A 5 21.31 3.96 -6.78
C LEU A 5 20.09 3.06 -7.11
N GLY A 6 19.39 3.33 -8.21
CA GLY A 6 18.17 2.60 -8.57
C GLY A 6 17.00 2.82 -7.60
N LEU A 7 16.91 4.00 -6.97
CA LEU A 7 15.87 4.30 -5.97
C LEU A 7 14.73 5.13 -6.57
N ARG A 8 13.48 4.71 -6.30
CA ARG A 8 12.24 5.42 -6.67
C ARG A 8 11.35 5.60 -5.44
N GLY A 9 10.98 6.84 -5.14
CA GLY A 9 9.96 7.13 -4.13
C GLY A 9 8.55 6.88 -4.66
N ILE A 10 7.66 6.45 -3.77
CA ILE A 10 6.25 6.19 -4.03
C ILE A 10 5.43 6.93 -2.97
N VAL A 11 4.32 7.53 -3.41
CA VAL A 11 3.23 7.95 -2.53
C VAL A 11 1.94 7.39 -3.14
N PHE A 12 1.00 7.00 -2.30
CA PHE A 12 -0.23 6.37 -2.76
C PHE A 12 -1.44 6.81 -1.93
N PHE A 13 -2.60 6.62 -2.54
CA PHE A 13 -3.92 6.74 -1.95
C PHE A 13 -4.74 5.57 -2.45
N ASP A 14 -5.28 4.79 -1.52
CA ASP A 14 -6.06 3.59 -1.81
C ASP A 14 -7.49 3.76 -1.29
N MET A 15 -8.43 3.12 -1.98
CA MET A 15 -9.85 3.14 -1.62
C MET A 15 -10.48 1.80 -1.93
N GLY A 16 -11.21 1.22 -0.97
CA GLY A 16 -11.87 -0.06 -1.17
C GLY A 16 -12.71 -0.50 0.03
N ASN A 17 -13.57 -1.50 -0.19
CA ASN A 17 -14.25 -2.22 0.88
C ASN A 17 -14.63 -3.63 0.37
N ALA A 18 -14.93 -4.56 1.28
CA ALA A 18 -15.45 -5.89 0.98
C ALA A 18 -16.92 -5.98 1.42
N PHE A 19 -17.78 -6.54 0.56
CA PHE A 19 -19.22 -6.64 0.79
C PHE A 19 -19.67 -8.10 0.75
N ALA A 20 -20.62 -8.48 1.60
CA ALA A 20 -21.20 -9.82 1.57
C ALA A 20 -22.19 -10.01 0.40
N GLU A 21 -22.50 -11.26 0.01
CA GLU A 21 -23.40 -11.54 -1.12
C GLU A 21 -24.81 -10.95 -0.96
N ASN A 22 -25.27 -10.76 0.28
CA ASN A 22 -26.57 -10.20 0.62
C ASN A 22 -26.53 -8.69 0.96
N GLU A 23 -25.38 -8.04 0.77
CA GLU A 23 -25.18 -6.63 1.06
C GLU A 23 -25.28 -5.79 -0.21
N SER A 24 -25.90 -4.61 -0.10
CA SER A 24 -25.93 -3.66 -1.21
C SER A 24 -24.66 -2.84 -1.24
N ILE A 25 -24.00 -2.76 -2.40
CA ILE A 25 -22.81 -1.91 -2.57
C ILE A 25 -23.23 -0.45 -2.50
N ASN A 26 -22.67 0.29 -1.54
CA ASN A 26 -22.86 1.71 -1.37
C ASN A 26 -21.49 2.43 -1.37
N PRO A 27 -21.26 3.40 -2.28
CA PRO A 27 -19.99 4.12 -2.36
C PRO A 27 -19.60 4.89 -1.09
N ALA A 28 -20.57 5.23 -0.24
CA ALA A 28 -20.30 5.91 1.03
C ALA A 28 -19.60 5.02 2.05
N ASP A 29 -19.62 3.70 1.85
CA ASP A 29 -19.01 2.72 2.75
C ASP A 29 -17.57 2.39 2.34
N LEU A 30 -16.99 3.05 1.34
CA LEU A 30 -15.60 2.84 0.97
C LEU A 30 -14.66 3.32 2.07
N ARG A 31 -13.64 2.50 2.38
CA ARG A 31 -12.56 2.81 3.32
C ARG A 31 -11.38 3.40 2.57
N PHE A 32 -10.56 4.19 3.24
CA PHE A 32 -9.49 4.97 2.60
C PHE A 32 -8.15 4.80 3.30
N GLY A 33 -7.08 4.77 2.52
CA GLY A 33 -5.72 4.71 3.03
C GLY A 33 -4.79 5.64 2.27
N VAL A 34 -3.73 6.08 2.94
CA VAL A 34 -2.61 6.80 2.32
C VAL A 34 -1.31 6.17 2.75
N GLY A 35 -0.26 6.36 1.96
CA GLY A 35 1.05 5.93 2.38
C GLY A 35 2.17 6.37 1.47
N ALA A 36 3.35 5.92 1.83
CA ALA A 36 4.56 6.19 1.10
C ALA A 36 5.44 4.94 1.06
N GLY A 37 6.29 4.88 0.04
CA GLY A 37 7.17 3.75 -0.15
C GLY A 37 8.45 4.11 -0.87
N LEU A 38 9.35 3.14 -0.87
CA LEU A 38 10.61 3.18 -1.58
C LEU A 38 10.76 1.90 -2.38
N GLN A 39 10.92 2.04 -3.68
CA GLN A 39 11.30 0.96 -4.57
C GLN A 39 12.79 1.06 -4.88
N TRP A 40 13.51 -0.02 -4.65
CA TRP A 40 14.93 -0.15 -4.91
C TRP A 40 15.19 -1.25 -5.95
N PHE A 41 15.71 -0.84 -7.10
CA PHE A 41 16.23 -1.75 -8.13
C PHE A 41 17.65 -2.19 -7.76
N SER A 42 17.76 -3.07 -6.76
CA SER A 42 19.05 -3.57 -6.28
C SER A 42 19.72 -4.51 -7.32
N PRO A 43 21.04 -4.73 -7.22
CA PRO A 43 21.74 -5.74 -8.03
C PRO A 43 21.21 -7.17 -7.88
N PHE A 44 20.42 -7.45 -6.83
CA PHE A 44 19.87 -8.77 -6.54
C PHE A 44 18.37 -8.88 -6.90
N GLY A 45 17.76 -7.81 -7.40
CA GLY A 45 16.36 -7.76 -7.80
C GLY A 45 15.58 -6.59 -7.18
N PRO A 46 14.33 -6.34 -7.64
CA PRO A 46 13.49 -5.27 -7.10
C PRO A 46 13.09 -5.55 -5.65
N ILE A 47 13.25 -4.52 -4.83
CA ILE A 47 12.78 -4.44 -3.45
C ILE A 47 11.74 -3.31 -3.39
N LEU A 48 10.60 -3.55 -2.75
CA LEU A 48 9.63 -2.51 -2.43
C LEU A 48 9.37 -2.52 -0.93
N MET A 49 9.44 -1.34 -0.32
CA MET A 49 9.05 -1.09 1.07
C MET A 49 7.93 -0.06 1.08
N GLN A 50 6.87 -0.30 1.85
CA GLN A 50 5.71 0.60 1.95
C GLN A 50 5.30 0.75 3.41
N LEU A 51 4.88 1.96 3.75
CA LEU A 51 4.21 2.27 5.02
C LEU A 51 2.88 2.93 4.70
N GLY A 52 1.80 2.26 5.06
CA GLY A 52 0.42 2.70 4.85
C GLY A 52 -0.26 3.07 6.16
N PHE A 53 -1.22 3.98 6.06
CA PHE A 53 -2.03 4.49 7.16
C PHE A 53 -3.50 4.52 6.72
N PRO A 54 -4.38 3.74 7.36
CA PRO A 54 -5.83 3.89 7.17
C PRO A 54 -6.28 5.27 7.69
N LEU A 55 -7.13 5.95 6.93
CA LEU A 55 -7.68 7.26 7.29
C LEU A 55 -8.91 7.14 8.22
N ASP A 56 -9.58 5.99 8.20
CA ASP A 56 -10.81 5.68 8.93
C ASP A 56 -10.72 4.35 9.69
N ALA A 57 -9.58 4.10 10.35
CA ALA A 57 -9.27 2.84 11.05
C ALA A 57 -10.40 2.40 12.02
N LEU A 58 -10.77 1.11 11.97
CA LEU A 58 -11.66 0.50 12.97
C LEU A 58 -10.92 0.29 14.30
N GLU A 59 -11.68 0.08 15.38
CA GLU A 59 -11.11 -0.15 16.72
C GLU A 59 -10.19 -1.38 16.79
N ASP A 60 -10.38 -2.34 15.89
CA ASP A 60 -9.64 -3.60 15.79
C ASP A 60 -8.64 -3.63 14.61
N GLU A 61 -8.43 -2.51 13.92
CA GLU A 61 -7.45 -2.39 12.84
C GLU A 61 -6.13 -1.76 13.32
N ASP A 62 -5.02 -2.15 12.67
CA ASP A 62 -3.73 -1.52 12.90
C ASP A 62 -3.72 -0.09 12.33
N GLY A 63 -3.28 0.89 13.15
CA GLY A 63 -3.18 2.29 12.73
C GLY A 63 -2.07 2.57 11.70
N SER A 64 -1.22 1.60 11.40
CA SER A 64 -0.22 1.66 10.33
C SER A 64 0.22 0.26 9.93
N VAL A 65 0.46 0.04 8.64
CA VAL A 65 0.92 -1.24 8.10
C VAL A 65 2.24 -1.03 7.36
N PHE A 66 3.25 -1.81 7.73
CA PHE A 66 4.50 -1.87 6.99
C PHE A 66 4.55 -3.14 6.14
N GLU A 67 4.84 -2.97 4.85
CA GLU A 67 4.95 -4.07 3.91
C GLU A 67 6.29 -4.04 3.17
N PHE A 68 6.81 -5.23 2.86
CA PHE A 68 8.01 -5.42 2.06
C PHE A 68 7.80 -6.53 1.05
N SER A 69 8.29 -6.34 -0.18
CA SER A 69 8.36 -7.38 -1.19
C SER A 69 9.71 -7.43 -1.91
N PHE A 70 10.09 -8.63 -2.33
CA PHE A 70 11.33 -8.93 -3.05
C PHE A 70 11.04 -9.84 -4.25
N GLY A 71 11.73 -9.62 -5.37
CA GLY A 71 11.69 -10.52 -6.53
C GLY A 71 10.69 -10.12 -7.61
N GLY A 72 10.03 -8.97 -7.48
CA GLY A 72 9.27 -8.35 -8.57
C GLY A 72 7.94 -9.02 -8.92
N SER A 73 7.40 -9.91 -8.08
CA SER A 73 5.98 -10.28 -8.19
C SER A 73 5.13 -9.14 -7.62
N GLN A 74 4.95 -8.10 -8.43
CA GLN A 74 3.85 -7.16 -8.22
C GLN A 74 2.55 -7.94 -8.49
N PHE A 75 1.64 -7.98 -7.51
CA PHE A 75 0.28 -8.51 -7.67
C PHE A 75 -0.53 -7.68 -8.69
#